data_AF-A0A957B5V3-F1
#
_entry.id   AF-A0A957B5V3-F1
#
_cell.length_a   1.000
_cell.length_b   1.000
_cell.length_c   1.000
_cell.angle_alpha   90.00
_cell.angle_beta   90.00
_cell.angle_gamma   90.00
#
_symmetry.space_group_name_H-M   'P 1'
#
loop_
_entity.id
_entity.type
_entity.pdbx_description
1 polymer ?
#
loop_
_entity_poly.entity_id
_entity_poly.type
_entity_poly.pdbx_seq_one_letter_code
_entity_poly.pdbx_strand_id
1 'polypeptide(L)'
;MLVRTKELTFFHPATLYLIFHGAVITTRLLALNAGAPTLFDEARFLRAGFMPVTYDEIARATIYADIALFMSTIAFIVAGMVHKNRQLGSKQPQKSQFDTPINKGLFLNIMYVAFVIGVFGIIFVGYLPGTDTRLIDSIAVSEWRDSSWIFITQSWMGVALIGMIYIHGFRRGLVILMILFLGIQLYQGFHRFRFVLPLILLLYIYLKHRGYLWPPRWAISLAIVLAVLFLPAKTIGRMMQAGYPINVIAEETISYIVNLPTKSTSDLVFLDQFAMGLTLIDENGQFYYGTTYLPLLTLPIPRQIWPDKPELAFFMSDISTASRPLSRLGTIVTYLGESYANFGFLGIIFVPYIFSYLIGRLYFTLKDKPIESVSMLLYLMILTTLLQVYRDGLISLVMFTIVNFMPLSVAIGLHFIRWKPYAIQPAGVGTAKVEPFVNHISRDRQDDAAPSGTNH
;
A
#
# COMPACT_ATOMS: atom_id res chain seq x y z
N MET A 1 12.30 15.84 -16.28
CA MET A 1 13.46 16.02 -15.37
C MET A 1 13.82 14.75 -14.62
N LEU A 2 12.92 14.15 -13.82
CA LEU A 2 13.21 12.93 -13.03
C LEU A 2 13.74 11.75 -13.85
N VAL A 3 13.20 11.53 -15.05
CA VAL A 3 13.71 10.53 -16.03
C VAL A 3 15.12 10.89 -16.48
N ARG A 4 15.35 12.16 -16.85
CA ARG A 4 16.65 12.66 -17.31
C ARG A 4 17.73 12.56 -16.23
N THR A 5 17.36 12.72 -14.97
CA THR A 5 18.27 12.58 -13.82
C THR A 5 18.38 11.15 -13.30
N LYS A 6 17.71 10.16 -13.93
CA LYS A 6 17.64 8.75 -13.48
C LYS A 6 17.13 8.57 -12.05
N GLU A 7 16.40 9.55 -11.54
CA GLU A 7 15.80 9.54 -10.18
C GLU A 7 14.43 8.82 -10.19
N LEU A 8 13.81 8.69 -11.36
CA LEU A 8 12.58 7.93 -11.49
C LEU A 8 12.88 6.43 -11.48
N THR A 9 12.42 5.75 -10.45
CA THR A 9 12.55 4.30 -10.24
C THR A 9 11.18 3.73 -9.86
N PHE A 10 11.04 2.41 -9.79
CA PHE A 10 9.80 1.79 -9.33
C PHE A 10 9.48 2.12 -7.87
N PHE A 11 10.50 2.48 -7.08
CA PHE A 11 10.31 2.97 -5.72
C PHE A 11 9.80 4.41 -5.68
N HIS A 12 10.03 5.22 -6.72
CA HIS A 12 9.60 6.62 -6.71
C HIS A 12 8.07 6.73 -6.72
N PRO A 13 7.44 7.52 -5.81
CA PRO A 13 5.97 7.64 -5.70
C PRO A 13 5.27 8.11 -6.98
N ALA A 14 5.93 8.98 -7.76
CA ALA A 14 5.46 9.38 -9.10
C ALA A 14 5.17 8.19 -10.03
N THR A 15 5.95 7.09 -9.94
CA THR A 15 5.72 5.91 -10.78
C THR A 15 4.37 5.27 -10.48
N LEU A 16 4.01 5.13 -9.19
CA LEU A 16 2.70 4.62 -8.81
C LEU A 16 1.56 5.57 -9.20
N TYR A 17 1.79 6.88 -9.08
CA TYR A 17 0.77 7.85 -9.46
C TYR A 17 0.53 7.86 -10.98
N LEU A 18 1.57 7.73 -11.80
CA LEU A 18 1.44 7.55 -13.25
C LEU A 18 0.72 6.25 -13.61
N ILE A 19 1.03 5.14 -12.91
CA ILE A 19 0.32 3.87 -13.08
C ILE A 19 -1.17 4.04 -12.74
N PHE A 20 -1.48 4.70 -11.63
CA PHE A 20 -2.86 4.99 -11.24
C PHE A 20 -3.58 5.84 -12.29
N HIS A 21 -2.99 6.96 -12.71
CA HIS A 21 -3.60 7.85 -13.71
C HIS A 21 -3.85 7.12 -15.03
N GLY A 22 -2.85 6.39 -15.52
CA GLY A 22 -2.98 5.58 -16.74
C GLY A 22 -4.07 4.51 -16.61
N ALA A 23 -4.09 3.78 -15.49
CA ALA A 23 -5.00 2.65 -15.28
C ALA A 23 -6.44 3.03 -14.91
N VAL A 24 -6.67 4.24 -14.39
CA VAL A 24 -7.98 4.69 -13.93
C VAL A 24 -8.58 5.77 -14.84
N ILE A 25 -7.77 6.72 -15.31
CA ILE A 25 -8.24 7.86 -16.10
C ILE A 25 -8.11 7.52 -17.58
N THR A 26 -6.90 7.23 -18.05
CA THR A 26 -6.63 7.04 -19.49
C THR A 26 -7.33 5.81 -20.06
N THR A 27 -7.20 4.65 -19.42
CA THR A 27 -7.88 3.42 -19.85
C THR A 27 -9.40 3.57 -19.86
N ARG A 28 -9.98 4.27 -18.89
CA ARG A 28 -11.43 4.50 -18.84
C ARG A 28 -11.89 5.39 -19.99
N LEU A 29 -11.16 6.46 -20.30
CA LEU A 29 -11.45 7.29 -21.48
C LEU A 29 -11.37 6.50 -22.79
N LEU A 30 -10.35 5.64 -22.93
CA LEU A 30 -10.23 4.75 -24.09
C LEU A 30 -11.42 3.78 -24.18
N ALA A 31 -11.88 3.23 -23.05
CA ALA A 31 -13.05 2.35 -23.00
C ALA A 31 -14.34 3.10 -23.39
N LEU A 32 -14.55 4.31 -22.88
CA LEU A 32 -15.70 5.16 -23.26
C LEU A 32 -15.68 5.50 -24.75
N ASN A 33 -14.51 5.86 -25.29
CA ASN A 33 -14.34 6.09 -26.72
C ASN A 33 -14.58 4.83 -27.57
N ALA A 34 -14.34 3.64 -27.00
CA ALA A 34 -14.65 2.35 -27.62
C ALA A 34 -16.13 1.93 -27.45
N GLY A 35 -16.99 2.78 -26.87
CA GLY A 35 -18.42 2.54 -26.72
C GLY A 35 -18.83 1.88 -25.40
N ALA A 36 -17.96 1.85 -24.39
CA ALA A 36 -18.36 1.40 -23.07
C ALA A 36 -19.42 2.36 -22.46
N PRO A 37 -20.46 1.84 -21.78
CA PRO A 37 -21.47 2.70 -21.15
C PRO A 37 -20.89 3.45 -19.96
N THR A 38 -21.44 4.63 -19.67
CA THR A 38 -21.11 5.40 -18.47
C THR A 38 -21.75 4.77 -17.22
N LEU A 39 -21.31 5.18 -16.04
CA LEU A 39 -21.92 4.72 -14.79
C LEU A 39 -23.44 5.04 -14.77
N PHE A 40 -24.24 4.02 -14.46
CA PHE A 40 -25.71 4.00 -14.44
C PHE A 40 -26.44 4.08 -15.80
N ASP A 41 -25.73 4.03 -16.92
CA ASP A 41 -26.34 4.03 -18.26
C ASP A 41 -26.94 2.66 -18.66
N GLU A 42 -26.71 1.61 -17.87
CA GLU A 42 -27.33 0.30 -18.13
C GLU A 42 -28.82 0.29 -17.78
N ALA A 43 -29.63 -0.39 -18.59
CA ALA A 43 -31.10 -0.46 -18.45
C ALA A 43 -31.59 -0.84 -17.04
N ARG A 44 -30.84 -1.67 -16.30
CA ARG A 44 -31.19 -2.04 -14.92
C ARG A 44 -31.15 -0.86 -13.95
N PHE A 45 -30.21 0.07 -14.12
CA PHE A 45 -30.05 1.25 -13.27
C PHE A 45 -31.06 2.32 -13.64
N LEU A 46 -31.31 2.51 -14.94
CA LEU A 46 -32.36 3.39 -15.43
C LEU A 46 -33.75 2.97 -14.90
N ARG A 47 -34.06 1.67 -14.92
CA ARG A 47 -35.31 1.13 -14.33
C ARG A 47 -35.39 1.33 -12.81
N ALA A 48 -34.25 1.41 -12.13
CA ALA A 48 -34.18 1.71 -10.70
C ALA A 48 -34.25 3.21 -10.40
N GLY A 49 -34.42 4.07 -11.41
CA GLY A 49 -34.50 5.53 -11.27
C GLY A 49 -33.14 6.21 -11.08
N PHE A 50 -32.03 5.55 -11.41
CA PHE A 50 -30.71 6.15 -11.30
C PHE A 50 -30.41 7.06 -12.50
N MET A 51 -29.75 8.18 -12.24
CA MET A 51 -29.34 9.13 -13.29
C MET A 51 -27.92 8.80 -13.77
N PRO A 52 -27.73 8.50 -15.07
CA PRO A 52 -26.42 8.27 -15.66
C PRO A 52 -25.44 9.41 -15.42
N VAL A 53 -24.16 9.06 -15.34
CA VAL A 53 -23.08 10.05 -15.42
C VAL A 53 -22.94 10.49 -16.87
N THR A 54 -22.94 11.79 -17.09
CA THR A 54 -22.88 12.39 -18.43
C THR A 54 -21.44 12.51 -18.92
N TYR A 55 -21.27 12.64 -20.25
CA TYR A 55 -19.95 12.87 -20.84
C TYR A 55 -19.32 14.20 -20.40
N ASP A 56 -20.12 15.24 -20.16
CA ASP A 56 -19.63 16.53 -19.69
C ASP A 56 -19.06 16.44 -18.27
N GLU A 57 -19.70 15.67 -17.38
CA GLU A 57 -19.18 15.40 -16.04
C GLU A 57 -17.85 14.65 -16.11
N ILE A 58 -17.73 13.67 -17.00
CA ILE A 58 -16.51 12.89 -17.21
C ILE A 58 -15.40 13.79 -17.77
N ALA A 59 -15.70 14.61 -18.78
CA ALA A 59 -14.73 15.54 -19.38
C ALA A 59 -14.18 16.52 -18.32
N ARG A 60 -15.07 17.06 -17.47
CA ARG A 60 -14.67 17.92 -16.34
C ARG A 60 -13.75 17.18 -15.37
N ALA A 61 -14.12 15.97 -14.97
CA ALA A 61 -13.30 15.15 -14.07
C ALA A 61 -11.93 14.82 -14.65
N THR A 62 -11.85 14.53 -15.96
CA THR A 62 -10.59 14.31 -16.67
C THR A 62 -9.69 15.54 -16.63
N ILE A 63 -10.23 16.73 -16.92
CA ILE A 63 -9.45 17.97 -16.86
C ILE A 63 -8.88 18.17 -15.44
N TYR A 64 -9.69 17.93 -14.40
CA TYR A 64 -9.24 18.07 -13.02
C TYR A 64 -8.20 17.02 -12.64
N ALA A 65 -8.34 15.78 -13.12
CA ALA A 65 -7.32 14.74 -12.94
C ALA A 65 -6.00 15.11 -13.63
N ASP A 66 -6.03 15.68 -14.83
CA ASP A 66 -4.82 16.09 -15.56
C ASP A 66 -4.14 17.30 -14.91
N ILE A 67 -4.92 18.25 -14.35
CA ILE A 67 -4.38 19.34 -13.52
C ILE A 67 -3.68 18.76 -12.29
N ALA A 68 -4.31 17.81 -11.58
CA ALA A 68 -3.70 17.15 -10.43
C ALA A 68 -2.42 16.38 -10.83
N LEU A 69 -2.41 15.76 -12.01
CA LEU A 69 -1.24 15.11 -12.58
C LEU A 69 -0.07 16.08 -12.77
N PHE A 70 -0.36 17.22 -13.38
CA PHE A 70 0.59 18.29 -13.59
C PHE A 70 1.14 18.84 -12.26
N MET A 71 0.27 19.15 -11.30
CA MET A 71 0.66 19.67 -9.98
C MET A 71 1.51 18.68 -9.19
N SER A 72 1.14 17.40 -9.19
CA SER A 72 1.93 16.34 -8.56
C SER A 72 3.31 16.20 -9.21
N THR A 73 3.39 16.32 -10.54
CA THR A 73 4.66 16.28 -11.28
C THR A 73 5.58 17.43 -10.88
N ILE A 74 5.06 18.66 -10.78
CA ILE A 74 5.82 19.81 -10.28
C ILE A 74 6.32 19.52 -8.87
N ALA A 75 5.45 19.05 -7.97
CA ALA A 75 5.79 18.77 -6.58
C ALA A 75 6.94 17.75 -6.44
N PHE A 76 6.92 16.66 -7.22
CA PHE A 76 8.01 15.68 -7.21
C PHE A 76 9.33 16.27 -7.73
N ILE A 77 9.27 17.11 -8.75
CA ILE A 77 10.45 17.82 -9.28
C ILE A 77 11.01 18.77 -8.21
N VAL A 78 10.17 19.56 -7.56
CA VAL A 78 10.56 20.47 -6.48
C VAL A 78 11.17 19.71 -5.30
N ALA A 79 10.58 18.59 -4.87
CA ALA A 79 11.13 17.74 -3.82
C ALA A 79 12.56 17.26 -4.16
N GLY A 80 12.79 16.84 -5.42
CA GLY A 80 14.10 16.43 -5.91
C GLY A 80 15.11 17.59 -5.95
N MET A 81 14.70 18.78 -6.40
CA MET A 81 15.55 19.97 -6.40
C MET A 81 15.97 20.39 -4.99
N VAL A 82 15.03 20.44 -4.05
CA VAL A 82 15.29 20.77 -2.64
C VAL A 82 16.28 19.77 -2.03
N HIS A 83 16.10 18.48 -2.31
CA HIS A 83 17.03 17.45 -1.84
C HIS A 83 18.44 17.63 -2.41
N LYS A 84 18.56 17.85 -3.72
CA LYS A 84 19.85 18.08 -4.40
C LYS A 84 20.56 19.33 -3.85
N ASN A 85 19.84 20.42 -3.66
CA ASN A 85 20.41 21.65 -3.10
C ASN A 85 20.91 21.44 -1.66
N ARG A 86 20.18 20.66 -0.86
CA ARG A 86 20.61 20.29 0.49
C ARG A 86 21.88 19.43 0.48
N GLN A 87 22.02 18.50 -0.46
CA GLN A 87 23.24 17.71 -0.61
C GLN A 87 24.44 18.58 -1.02
N LEU A 88 24.26 19.51 -1.97
CA LEU A 88 25.32 20.40 -2.43
C LEU A 88 25.78 21.40 -1.34
N GLY A 89 24.87 21.88 -0.50
CA GLY A 89 25.20 22.79 0.61
C GLY A 89 25.82 22.10 1.83
N SER A 90 25.70 20.77 1.94
CA SER A 90 26.19 20.00 3.09
C SER A 90 27.66 19.61 2.90
N LYS A 91 28.59 20.34 3.53
CA LYS A 91 30.05 20.04 3.48
C LYS A 91 30.47 18.74 4.17
N GLN A 92 29.59 18.11 4.95
CA GLN A 92 29.83 16.78 5.52
C GLN A 92 28.74 15.81 5.07
N PRO A 93 29.06 14.53 4.81
CA PRO A 93 28.04 13.50 4.65
C PRO A 93 27.28 13.42 5.96
N GLN A 94 26.05 13.97 5.96
CA GLN A 94 25.16 13.95 7.10
C GLN A 94 24.82 12.48 7.37
N LYS A 95 25.61 11.78 8.20
CA LYS A 95 25.27 10.46 8.72
C LYS A 95 23.87 10.61 9.30
N SER A 96 22.89 10.04 8.59
CA SER A 96 21.49 10.20 8.95
C SER A 96 21.31 9.67 10.36
N GLN A 97 21.16 10.60 11.31
CA GLN A 97 21.12 10.37 12.75
C GLN A 97 19.91 9.52 13.18
N PHE A 98 19.01 9.20 12.25
CA PHE A 98 17.75 8.49 12.48
C PHE A 98 17.69 7.11 11.79
N ASP A 99 18.84 6.49 11.49
CA ASP A 99 18.85 5.12 10.98
C ASP A 99 18.84 4.09 12.12
N THR A 100 17.65 3.79 12.64
CA THR A 100 17.49 2.70 13.60
C THR A 100 17.48 1.37 12.85
N PRO A 101 18.49 0.49 13.03
CA PRO A 101 18.45 -0.85 12.45
C PRO A 101 17.37 -1.68 13.15
N ILE A 102 16.76 -2.60 12.41
CA ILE A 102 15.76 -3.52 12.96
C ILE A 102 16.42 -4.51 13.93
N ASN A 103 15.95 -4.53 15.18
CA ASN A 103 16.26 -5.59 16.13
C ASN A 103 15.50 -6.86 15.69
N LYS A 104 16.24 -7.78 15.06
CA LYS A 104 15.67 -9.02 14.50
C LYS A 104 14.92 -9.85 15.53
N GLY A 105 15.42 -9.96 16.76
CA GLY A 105 14.78 -10.76 17.81
C GLY A 105 13.42 -10.21 18.22
N LEU A 106 13.36 -8.91 18.53
CA LEU A 106 12.09 -8.23 18.85
C LEU A 106 11.12 -8.32 17.67
N PHE A 107 11.59 -7.99 16.47
CA PHE A 107 10.77 -7.97 15.27
C PHE A 107 10.16 -9.35 14.97
N LEU A 108 10.97 -10.41 14.99
CA LEU A 108 10.51 -11.77 14.72
C LEU A 108 9.54 -12.29 15.79
N ASN A 109 9.75 -11.95 17.07
CA ASN A 109 8.80 -12.33 18.13
C ASN A 109 7.41 -11.75 17.86
N ILE A 110 7.33 -10.48 17.44
CA ILE A 110 6.05 -9.85 17.06
C ILE A 110 5.44 -10.57 15.85
N MET A 111 6.25 -10.90 14.84
CA MET A 111 5.76 -11.63 13.67
C MET A 111 5.25 -13.03 14.02
N TYR A 112 5.90 -13.77 14.91
CA TYR A 112 5.43 -15.10 15.33
C TYR A 112 4.09 -15.02 16.07
N VAL A 113 3.95 -14.07 17.00
CA VAL A 113 2.67 -13.85 17.70
C VAL A 113 1.57 -13.46 16.70
N ALA A 114 1.86 -12.53 15.79
CA ALA A 114 0.92 -12.10 14.75
C ALA A 114 0.56 -13.23 13.77
N PHE A 115 1.50 -14.13 13.48
CA PHE A 115 1.25 -15.31 12.65
C PHE A 115 0.22 -16.23 13.30
N VAL A 116 0.38 -16.55 14.59
CA VAL A 116 -0.57 -17.39 15.34
C VAL A 116 -1.96 -16.75 15.40
N ILE A 117 -2.03 -15.45 15.73
CA ILE A 117 -3.29 -14.70 15.73
C ILE A 117 -3.92 -14.69 14.34
N GLY A 118 -3.11 -14.57 13.29
CA GLY A 118 -3.58 -14.58 11.91
C GLY A 118 -4.15 -15.92 11.46
N VAL A 119 -3.51 -17.03 11.84
CA VAL A 119 -4.04 -18.39 11.61
C VAL A 119 -5.39 -18.54 12.31
N PHE A 120 -5.49 -18.12 13.57
CA PHE A 120 -6.75 -18.10 14.30
C PHE A 120 -7.80 -17.23 13.59
N GLY A 121 -7.44 -16.03 13.15
CA GLY A 121 -8.31 -15.12 12.41
C GLY A 121 -8.86 -15.76 11.14
N ILE A 122 -8.02 -16.44 10.35
CA ILE A 122 -8.46 -17.14 9.12
C ILE A 122 -9.43 -18.28 9.44
N ILE A 123 -9.14 -19.10 10.46
CA ILE A 123 -9.95 -20.28 10.79
C ILE A 123 -11.32 -19.88 11.35
N PHE A 124 -11.34 -18.91 12.27
CA PHE A 124 -12.54 -18.62 13.06
C PHE A 124 -13.32 -17.40 12.57
N VAL A 125 -12.66 -16.44 11.93
CA VAL A 125 -13.29 -15.20 11.44
C VAL A 125 -13.38 -15.21 9.90
N GLY A 126 -12.53 -15.98 9.23
CA GLY A 126 -12.52 -16.08 7.78
C GLY A 126 -13.72 -16.83 7.24
N TYR A 127 -14.27 -16.36 6.12
CA TYR A 127 -15.34 -17.07 5.43
C TYR A 127 -14.75 -18.21 4.59
N LEU A 128 -14.74 -19.43 5.13
CA LEU A 128 -14.31 -20.65 4.42
C LEU A 128 -15.54 -21.53 4.14
N PRO A 129 -15.95 -21.70 2.87
CA PRO A 129 -17.06 -22.56 2.47
C PRO A 129 -16.93 -23.98 3.01
N GLY A 130 -18.03 -24.53 3.49
CA GLY A 130 -18.07 -25.88 4.08
C GLY A 130 -17.55 -25.96 5.52
N THR A 131 -17.22 -24.83 6.16
CA THR A 131 -16.89 -24.77 7.59
C THR A 131 -18.02 -24.13 8.39
N ASP A 132 -18.29 -24.68 9.57
CA ASP A 132 -19.25 -24.14 10.55
C ASP A 132 -18.70 -22.80 11.08
N THR A 133 -19.22 -21.68 10.57
CA THR A 133 -18.74 -20.32 10.90
C THR A 133 -19.35 -19.79 12.21
N ARG A 134 -19.47 -20.66 13.22
CA ARG A 134 -20.15 -20.36 14.50
C ARG A 134 -19.59 -19.12 15.22
N LEU A 135 -18.30 -18.84 15.08
CA LEU A 135 -17.71 -17.64 15.68
C LEU A 135 -18.09 -16.37 14.92
N ILE A 136 -18.13 -16.38 13.58
CA ILE A 136 -18.63 -15.26 12.77
C ILE A 136 -20.08 -14.97 13.13
N ASP A 137 -20.91 -16.02 13.25
CA ASP A 137 -22.31 -15.88 13.64
C ASP A 137 -22.44 -15.28 15.05
N SER A 138 -21.62 -15.74 16.00
CA SER A 138 -21.59 -15.16 17.35
C SER A 138 -21.10 -13.70 17.37
N ILE A 139 -20.10 -13.36 16.56
CA ILE A 139 -19.61 -11.99 16.40
C ILE A 139 -20.68 -11.12 15.74
N ALA A 140 -21.42 -11.67 14.77
CA ALA A 140 -22.48 -10.99 14.04
C ALA A 140 -23.68 -10.62 14.91
N VAL A 141 -23.86 -11.28 16.06
CA VAL A 141 -24.89 -10.92 17.05
C VAL A 141 -24.32 -10.08 18.21
N SER A 142 -22.99 -9.92 18.28
CA SER A 142 -22.32 -9.16 19.33
C SER A 142 -22.12 -7.67 18.99
N GLU A 143 -21.75 -6.86 19.98
CA GLU A 143 -21.31 -5.46 19.82
C GLU A 143 -20.05 -5.31 18.93
N TRP A 144 -19.37 -6.42 18.63
CA TRP A 144 -18.18 -6.45 17.80
C TRP A 144 -18.46 -6.72 16.33
N ARG A 145 -19.73 -6.90 15.93
CA ARG A 145 -20.13 -7.11 14.52
C ARG A 145 -19.53 -6.08 13.57
N ASP A 146 -19.44 -4.83 14.02
CA ASP A 146 -18.98 -3.73 13.19
C ASP A 146 -17.49 -3.39 13.44
N SER A 147 -16.78 -4.21 14.21
CA SER A 147 -15.37 -3.96 14.56
C SER A 147 -14.42 -4.45 13.49
N SER A 148 -13.89 -3.51 12.70
CA SER A 148 -12.86 -3.79 11.69
C SER A 148 -11.59 -4.43 12.28
N TRP A 149 -11.33 -4.27 13.59
CA TRP A 149 -10.17 -4.82 14.29
C TRP A 149 -10.21 -6.34 14.42
N ILE A 150 -11.39 -6.95 14.49
CA ILE A 150 -11.51 -8.42 14.50
C ILE A 150 -11.34 -8.95 13.08
N PHE A 151 -12.02 -8.36 12.09
CA PHE A 151 -11.94 -8.81 10.71
C PHE A 151 -10.54 -8.66 10.10
N ILE A 152 -9.76 -7.67 10.53
CA ILE A 152 -8.38 -7.49 10.04
C ILE A 152 -7.43 -8.59 10.54
N THR A 153 -7.75 -9.31 11.62
CA THR A 153 -6.87 -10.40 12.12
C THR A 153 -6.59 -11.46 11.05
N GLN A 154 -7.53 -11.70 10.13
CA GLN A 154 -7.35 -12.61 9.00
C GLN A 154 -6.17 -12.24 8.10
N SER A 155 -5.77 -10.96 8.03
CA SER A 155 -4.61 -10.54 7.23
C SER A 155 -3.29 -10.69 7.97
N TRP A 156 -3.30 -10.86 9.30
CA TRP A 156 -2.09 -10.83 10.13
C TRP A 156 -1.12 -11.97 9.80
N MET A 157 -1.64 -13.14 9.38
CA MET A 157 -0.79 -14.24 8.93
C MET A 157 0.05 -13.83 7.72
N GLY A 158 -0.57 -13.20 6.73
CA GLY A 158 0.11 -12.66 5.55
C GLY A 158 1.11 -11.58 5.93
N VAL A 159 0.71 -10.62 6.77
CA VAL A 159 1.59 -9.53 7.21
C VAL A 159 2.81 -10.06 7.99
N ALA A 160 2.61 -11.07 8.86
CA ALA A 160 3.68 -11.74 9.58
C ALA A 160 4.65 -12.48 8.64
N LEU A 161 4.12 -13.18 7.63
CA LEU A 161 4.93 -13.84 6.60
C LEU A 161 5.73 -12.81 5.80
N ILE A 162 5.17 -11.66 5.44
CA ILE A 162 5.91 -10.55 4.81
C ILE A 162 7.06 -10.11 5.72
N GLY A 163 6.81 -9.88 7.01
CA GLY A 163 7.85 -9.48 7.96
C GLY A 163 8.96 -10.55 8.10
N MET A 164 8.60 -11.83 8.14
CA MET A 164 9.59 -12.91 8.17
C MET A 164 10.41 -12.97 6.87
N ILE A 165 9.78 -12.78 5.70
CA ILE A 165 10.45 -12.69 4.39
C ILE A 165 11.35 -11.45 4.32
N TYR A 166 10.93 -10.34 4.93
CA TYR A 166 11.73 -9.11 5.01
C TYR A 166 13.08 -9.37 5.69
N ILE A 167 13.07 -10.06 6.83
CA ILE A 167 14.27 -10.35 7.64
C ILE A 167 15.12 -11.49 7.08
N HIS A 168 14.48 -12.58 6.63
CA HIS A 168 15.17 -13.80 6.23
C HIS A 168 15.39 -13.95 4.72
N GLY A 169 14.83 -13.03 3.93
CA GLY A 169 14.74 -13.14 2.48
C GLY A 169 13.68 -14.16 2.03
N PHE A 170 13.64 -14.40 0.71
CA PHE A 170 12.68 -15.29 0.05
C PHE A 170 13.06 -16.77 0.21
N ARG A 171 13.05 -17.28 1.44
CA ARG A 171 13.26 -18.71 1.73
C ARG A 171 12.08 -19.54 1.23
N ARG A 172 12.35 -20.70 0.63
CA ARG A 172 11.34 -21.58 0.01
C ARG A 172 10.13 -21.85 0.91
N GLY A 173 10.36 -22.18 2.19
CA GLY A 173 9.27 -22.45 3.15
C GLY A 173 8.35 -21.25 3.37
N LEU A 174 8.92 -20.04 3.54
CA LEU A 174 8.13 -18.81 3.72
C LEU A 174 7.34 -18.45 2.45
N VAL A 175 7.94 -18.66 1.28
CA VAL A 175 7.29 -18.42 -0.01
C VAL A 175 6.13 -19.39 -0.23
N ILE A 176 6.29 -20.68 0.10
CA ILE A 176 5.20 -21.66 0.02
C ILE A 176 4.05 -21.26 0.93
N LEU A 177 4.33 -20.94 2.20
CA LEU A 177 3.30 -20.47 3.14
C LEU A 177 2.60 -19.19 2.66
N MET A 178 3.35 -18.26 2.07
CA MET A 178 2.79 -17.04 1.49
C MET A 178 1.88 -17.34 0.30
N ILE A 179 2.27 -18.24 -0.60
CA ILE A 179 1.44 -18.65 -1.74
C ILE A 179 0.14 -19.30 -1.25
N LEU A 180 0.22 -20.18 -0.24
CA LEU A 180 -0.96 -20.78 0.39
C LEU A 180 -1.88 -19.72 0.99
N PHE A 181 -1.32 -18.76 1.76
CA PHE A 181 -2.09 -17.63 2.29
C PHE A 181 -2.80 -16.84 1.18
N LEU A 182 -2.06 -16.44 0.14
CA LEU A 182 -2.62 -15.68 -0.98
C LEU A 182 -3.69 -16.47 -1.74
N GLY A 183 -3.53 -17.79 -1.87
CA GLY A 183 -4.55 -18.68 -2.43
C GLY A 183 -5.83 -18.69 -1.60
N ILE A 184 -5.73 -18.74 -0.27
CA ILE A 184 -6.89 -18.63 0.63
C ILE A 184 -7.57 -17.28 0.48
N GLN A 185 -6.82 -16.17 0.44
CA GLN A 185 -7.39 -14.83 0.27
C GLN A 185 -8.09 -14.66 -1.08
N LEU A 186 -7.52 -15.22 -2.14
CA LEU A 186 -8.13 -15.22 -3.47
C LEU A 186 -9.45 -16.02 -3.47
N TYR A 187 -9.45 -17.18 -2.81
CA TYR A 187 -10.62 -18.05 -2.68
C TYR A 187 -11.75 -17.42 -1.87
N GLN A 188 -11.44 -16.68 -0.80
CA GLN A 188 -12.44 -15.95 -0.02
C GLN A 188 -13.18 -14.91 -0.89
N GLY A 189 -12.52 -14.32 -1.89
CA GLY A 189 -13.13 -13.38 -2.84
C GLY A 189 -13.61 -12.05 -2.24
N PHE A 190 -13.57 -11.90 -0.92
CA PHE A 190 -13.85 -10.69 -0.16
C PHE A 190 -12.56 -9.91 0.13
N HIS A 191 -12.64 -8.58 0.15
CA HIS A 191 -11.51 -7.70 0.51
C HIS A 191 -10.22 -7.92 -0.30
N ARG A 192 -10.34 -7.82 -1.63
CA ARG A 192 -9.29 -7.82 -2.65
C ARG A 192 -7.93 -7.17 -2.26
N PHE A 193 -7.94 -6.11 -1.45
CA PHE A 193 -6.71 -5.47 -0.97
C PHE A 193 -5.80 -6.42 -0.16
N ARG A 194 -6.35 -7.45 0.51
CA ARG A 194 -5.60 -8.45 1.28
C ARG A 194 -4.75 -9.38 0.40
N PHE A 195 -5.02 -9.42 -0.89
CA PHE A 195 -4.20 -10.11 -1.88
C PHE A 195 -3.22 -9.14 -2.55
N VAL A 196 -3.73 -8.01 -3.04
CA VAL A 196 -2.96 -7.07 -3.87
C VAL A 196 -1.87 -6.35 -3.07
N LEU A 197 -2.18 -5.85 -1.87
CA LEU A 197 -1.20 -5.09 -1.09
C LEU A 197 -0.01 -5.95 -0.63
N PRO A 198 -0.21 -7.19 -0.11
CA PRO A 198 0.91 -8.09 0.15
C PRO A 198 1.77 -8.36 -1.08
N LEU A 199 1.17 -8.58 -2.25
CA LEU A 199 1.91 -8.87 -3.47
C LEU A 199 2.80 -7.69 -3.90
N ILE A 200 2.25 -6.47 -3.83
CA ILE A 200 3.00 -5.24 -4.13
C ILE A 200 4.14 -5.04 -3.12
N LEU A 201 3.87 -5.23 -1.83
CA LEU A 201 4.91 -5.11 -0.79
C LEU A 201 6.01 -6.16 -0.98
N LEU A 202 5.66 -7.41 -1.27
CA LEU A 202 6.62 -8.46 -1.60
C LEU A 202 7.46 -8.12 -2.84
N LEU A 203 6.84 -7.53 -3.88
CA LEU A 203 7.58 -7.05 -5.04
C LEU A 203 8.60 -5.98 -4.63
N TYR A 204 8.20 -4.99 -3.83
CA TYR A 204 9.15 -3.98 -3.34
C TYR A 204 10.30 -4.57 -2.51
N ILE A 205 9.99 -5.50 -1.61
CA ILE A 205 10.97 -6.20 -0.79
C ILE A 205 11.93 -7.01 -1.68
N TYR A 206 11.39 -7.72 -2.68
CA TYR A 206 12.18 -8.47 -3.65
C TYR A 206 13.15 -7.57 -4.43
N LEU A 207 12.65 -6.46 -4.97
CA LEU A 207 13.47 -5.52 -5.73
C LEU A 207 14.57 -4.90 -4.86
N LYS A 208 14.26 -4.53 -3.62
CA LYS A 208 15.24 -3.93 -2.71
C LYS A 208 16.31 -4.94 -2.28
N HIS A 209 15.93 -6.18 -1.96
CA HIS A 209 16.89 -7.27 -1.66
C HIS A 209 17.82 -7.57 -2.85
N ARG A 210 17.32 -7.46 -4.08
CA ARG A 210 18.09 -7.73 -5.31
C ARG A 210 18.83 -6.51 -5.86
N GLY A 211 18.62 -5.32 -5.30
CA GLY A 211 19.17 -4.07 -5.83
C GLY A 211 18.59 -3.66 -7.19
N TYR A 212 17.42 -4.18 -7.56
CA TYR A 212 16.75 -3.83 -8.81
C TYR A 212 15.97 -2.52 -8.66
N LEU A 213 16.14 -1.61 -9.61
CA LEU A 213 15.39 -0.34 -9.64
C LEU A 213 14.02 -0.45 -10.30
N TRP A 214 13.82 -1.50 -11.11
CA TRP A 214 12.61 -1.76 -11.89
C TRP A 214 12.24 -3.24 -11.81
N PRO A 215 10.94 -3.59 -11.86
CA PRO A 215 10.50 -4.96 -11.96
C PRO A 215 11.11 -5.64 -13.19
N PRO A 216 11.63 -6.87 -13.07
CA PRO A 216 12.06 -7.63 -14.23
C PRO A 216 10.85 -7.96 -15.12
N ARG A 217 11.09 -8.17 -16.43
CA ARG A 217 10.02 -8.37 -17.43
C ARG A 217 9.03 -9.48 -17.05
N TRP A 218 9.52 -10.59 -16.48
CA TRP A 218 8.66 -11.69 -16.03
C TRP A 218 7.69 -11.26 -14.92
N ALA A 219 8.09 -10.35 -14.03
CA ALA A 219 7.25 -9.86 -12.94
C ALA A 219 6.15 -8.94 -13.49
N ILE A 220 6.46 -8.16 -14.53
CA ILE A 220 5.49 -7.34 -15.25
C ILE A 220 4.46 -8.24 -15.95
N SER A 221 4.91 -9.26 -16.69
CA SER A 221 4.02 -10.24 -17.33
C SER A 221 3.12 -10.94 -16.32
N LEU A 222 3.67 -11.39 -15.19
CA LEU A 222 2.90 -11.99 -14.11
C LEU A 222 1.89 -11.01 -13.51
N ALA A 223 2.27 -9.76 -13.28
CA ALA A 223 1.37 -8.74 -12.75
C ALA A 223 0.19 -8.47 -13.71
N ILE A 224 0.41 -8.44 -15.01
CA ILE A 224 -0.65 -8.28 -16.03
C ILE A 224 -1.60 -9.47 -15.98
N VAL A 225 -1.07 -10.71 -15.99
CA VAL A 225 -1.88 -11.93 -15.90
C VAL A 225 -2.71 -11.93 -14.63
N LEU A 226 -2.09 -11.62 -13.49
CA LEU A 226 -2.79 -11.53 -12.21
C LEU A 226 -3.85 -10.44 -12.23
N ALA A 227 -3.58 -9.26 -12.79
CA ALA A 227 -4.56 -8.18 -12.88
C ALA A 227 -5.81 -8.58 -13.69
N VAL A 228 -5.62 -9.26 -14.84
CA VAL A 228 -6.73 -9.75 -15.67
C VAL A 228 -7.55 -10.82 -14.94
N LEU A 229 -6.89 -11.79 -14.31
CA LEU A 229 -7.56 -12.85 -13.55
C LEU A 229 -8.23 -12.33 -12.27
N PHE A 230 -7.73 -11.22 -11.73
CA PHE A 230 -8.22 -10.63 -10.49
C PHE A 230 -9.58 -9.94 -10.64
N LEU A 231 -9.90 -9.41 -11.81
CA LEU A 231 -11.19 -8.76 -12.07
C LEU A 231 -12.38 -9.73 -11.85
N PRO A 232 -12.44 -10.91 -12.50
CA PRO A 232 -13.52 -11.88 -12.27
C PRO A 232 -13.40 -12.62 -10.93
N ALA A 233 -12.30 -12.50 -10.17
CA ALA A 233 -12.06 -13.29 -8.96
C ALA A 233 -13.20 -13.21 -7.92
N LYS A 234 -13.88 -12.07 -7.81
CA LYS A 234 -15.05 -11.92 -6.92
C LYS A 234 -16.24 -12.76 -7.39
N THR A 235 -16.51 -12.76 -8.69
CA THR A 235 -17.57 -13.57 -9.31
C THR A 235 -17.24 -15.05 -9.18
N ILE A 236 -15.99 -15.42 -9.52
CA ILE A 236 -15.48 -16.79 -9.38
C ILE A 236 -15.61 -17.27 -7.94
N GLY A 237 -15.15 -16.48 -6.95
CA GLY A 237 -15.24 -16.82 -5.54
C GLY A 237 -16.69 -17.09 -5.11
N ARG A 238 -17.65 -16.24 -5.51
CA ARG A 238 -19.07 -16.45 -5.21
C ARG A 238 -19.64 -17.71 -5.88
N MET A 239 -19.28 -17.98 -7.13
CA MET A 239 -19.74 -19.19 -7.82
C MET A 239 -19.16 -20.45 -7.19
N MET A 240 -17.88 -20.43 -6.82
CA MET A 240 -17.26 -21.53 -6.07
C MET A 240 -17.95 -21.74 -4.72
N GLN A 241 -18.28 -20.65 -4.02
CA GLN A 241 -18.99 -20.67 -2.73
C GLN A 241 -20.42 -21.24 -2.86
N ALA A 242 -21.10 -20.96 -3.97
CA ALA A 242 -22.42 -21.48 -4.26
C ALA A 242 -22.39 -22.91 -4.87
N GLY A 243 -21.22 -23.54 -4.97
CA GLY A 243 -21.09 -24.93 -5.42
C GLY A 243 -21.29 -25.12 -6.94
N TYR A 244 -21.12 -24.07 -7.75
CA TYR A 244 -21.22 -24.19 -9.20
C TYR A 244 -20.12 -25.10 -9.75
N PRO A 245 -20.41 -25.92 -10.78
CA PRO A 245 -19.42 -26.80 -11.37
C PRO A 245 -18.34 -26.00 -12.13
N ILE A 246 -17.13 -26.57 -12.20
CA ILE A 246 -15.92 -25.88 -12.71
C ILE A 246 -16.10 -25.37 -14.15
N ASN A 247 -16.81 -26.11 -15.00
CA ASN A 247 -17.07 -25.71 -16.38
C ASN A 247 -17.88 -24.41 -16.48
N VAL A 248 -18.91 -24.24 -15.65
CA VAL A 248 -19.74 -23.03 -15.62
C VAL A 248 -18.93 -21.83 -15.12
N ILE A 249 -18.05 -22.04 -14.13
CA ILE A 249 -17.15 -21.01 -13.63
C ILE A 249 -16.16 -20.59 -14.72
N ALA A 250 -15.61 -21.54 -15.48
CA ALA A 250 -14.69 -21.26 -16.57
C ALA A 250 -15.36 -20.48 -17.70
N GLU A 251 -16.57 -20.86 -18.11
CA GLU A 251 -17.36 -20.17 -19.13
C GLU A 251 -17.67 -18.72 -18.72
N GLU A 252 -18.13 -18.49 -17.48
CA GLU A 252 -18.41 -17.15 -16.97
C GLU A 252 -17.14 -16.31 -16.87
N THR A 253 -16.00 -16.92 -16.49
CA THR A 253 -14.70 -16.23 -16.44
C THR A 253 -14.26 -15.78 -17.84
N ILE A 254 -14.36 -16.65 -18.84
CA ILE A 254 -14.02 -16.33 -20.23
C ILE A 254 -14.95 -15.24 -20.76
N SER A 255 -16.26 -15.38 -20.54
CA SER A 255 -17.26 -14.37 -20.92
C SER A 255 -16.97 -13.03 -20.26
N TYR A 256 -16.61 -13.01 -18.98
CA TYR A 256 -16.24 -11.80 -18.28
C TYR A 256 -15.02 -11.13 -18.92
N ILE A 257 -13.96 -11.89 -19.21
CA ILE A 257 -12.71 -11.38 -19.79
C ILE A 257 -12.94 -10.83 -21.20
N VAL A 258 -13.67 -11.56 -22.06
CA VAL A 258 -13.95 -11.13 -23.44
C VAL A 258 -14.76 -9.83 -23.46
N ASN A 259 -15.69 -9.68 -22.52
CA ASN A 259 -16.54 -8.50 -22.41
C ASN A 259 -15.95 -7.37 -21.54
N LEU A 260 -14.71 -7.50 -21.04
CA LEU A 260 -14.06 -6.45 -20.25
C LEU A 260 -14.05 -5.07 -20.93
N PRO A 261 -13.75 -4.94 -22.25
CA PRO A 261 -13.68 -3.65 -22.89
C PRO A 261 -15.04 -2.92 -22.97
N THR A 262 -16.14 -3.67 -22.99
CA THR A 262 -17.49 -3.16 -23.25
C THR A 262 -18.38 -3.14 -22.01
N LYS A 263 -17.96 -3.73 -20.89
CA LYS A 263 -18.76 -3.84 -19.66
C LYS A 263 -18.46 -2.72 -18.67
N SER A 264 -19.50 -2.08 -18.13
CA SER A 264 -19.34 -1.22 -16.95
C SER A 264 -19.23 -2.09 -15.69
N THR A 265 -17.99 -2.44 -15.34
CA THR A 265 -17.75 -3.07 -14.04
C THR A 265 -17.40 -1.99 -13.03
N SER A 266 -17.92 -2.09 -11.80
CA SER A 266 -17.69 -1.08 -10.75
C SER A 266 -16.20 -0.83 -10.49
N ASP A 267 -15.35 -1.80 -10.84
CA ASP A 267 -13.90 -1.79 -10.68
C ASP A 267 -13.16 -1.02 -11.77
N LEU A 268 -13.83 -0.61 -12.85
CA LEU A 268 -13.23 0.11 -14.00
C LEU A 268 -13.80 1.52 -14.19
N VAL A 269 -14.84 1.90 -13.43
CA VAL A 269 -15.57 3.16 -13.59
C VAL A 269 -15.19 4.22 -12.54
N PHE A 270 -14.00 4.14 -11.92
CA PHE A 270 -13.58 5.10 -10.89
C PHE A 270 -13.53 6.55 -11.38
N LEU A 271 -13.23 6.79 -12.66
CA LEU A 271 -13.33 8.13 -13.26
C LEU A 271 -14.78 8.65 -13.24
N ASP A 272 -15.75 7.81 -13.60
CA ASP A 272 -17.18 8.14 -13.55
C ASP A 272 -17.64 8.41 -12.10
N GLN A 273 -17.13 7.62 -11.14
CA GLN A 273 -17.42 7.83 -9.72
C GLN A 273 -16.86 9.16 -9.21
N PHE A 274 -15.64 9.53 -9.63
CA PHE A 274 -15.07 10.85 -9.36
C PHE A 274 -15.90 11.96 -10.02
N ALA A 275 -16.28 11.80 -11.29
CA ALA A 275 -17.11 12.76 -12.03
C ALA A 275 -18.47 13.01 -11.36
N MET A 276 -19.16 11.94 -10.97
CA MET A 276 -20.41 11.99 -10.23
C MET A 276 -20.22 12.68 -8.87
N GLY A 277 -19.13 12.39 -8.17
CA GLY A 277 -18.77 13.03 -6.91
C GLY A 277 -18.65 14.55 -7.04
N LEU A 278 -17.95 15.04 -8.08
CA LEU A 278 -17.82 16.48 -8.34
C LEU A 278 -19.19 17.15 -8.48
N THR A 279 -20.10 16.55 -9.25
CA THR A 279 -21.44 17.11 -9.49
C THR A 279 -22.28 17.12 -8.22
N LEU A 280 -22.28 16.01 -7.47
CA LEU A 280 -23.02 15.92 -6.23
C LEU A 280 -22.50 16.90 -5.17
N ILE A 281 -21.20 17.18 -5.14
CA ILE A 281 -20.61 18.21 -4.27
C ILE A 281 -21.14 19.60 -4.66
N ASP A 282 -21.15 19.93 -5.95
CA ASP A 282 -21.66 21.22 -6.45
C ASP A 282 -23.17 21.38 -6.17
N GLU A 283 -23.96 20.33 -6.43
CA GLU A 283 -25.41 20.31 -6.19
C GLU A 283 -25.73 20.44 -4.69
N ASN A 284 -24.94 19.82 -3.82
CA ASN A 284 -25.09 19.93 -2.37
C ASN A 284 -24.71 21.33 -1.85
N GLY A 285 -23.86 22.08 -2.58
CA GLY A 285 -23.52 23.47 -2.27
C GLY A 285 -22.72 23.68 -0.98
N GLN A 286 -22.11 22.63 -0.43
CA GLN A 286 -21.32 22.70 0.81
C GLN A 286 -19.92 22.11 0.65
N PHE A 287 -18.93 22.86 1.16
CA PHE A 287 -17.55 22.40 1.30
C PHE A 287 -17.25 22.00 2.74
N TYR A 288 -16.38 21.02 2.89
CA TYR A 288 -16.06 20.40 4.19
C TYR A 288 -14.82 20.99 4.88
N TYR A 289 -14.06 21.86 4.22
CA TYR A 289 -12.95 22.65 4.78
C TYR A 289 -11.92 21.85 5.60
N GLY A 290 -11.65 20.61 5.23
CA GLY A 290 -10.69 19.71 5.89
C GLY A 290 -11.29 18.75 6.91
N THR A 291 -12.59 18.86 7.22
CA THR A 291 -13.26 17.99 8.20
C THR A 291 -13.27 16.52 7.78
N THR A 292 -13.23 16.22 6.47
CA THR A 292 -13.13 14.84 5.98
C THR A 292 -11.80 14.18 6.35
N TYR A 293 -10.78 14.97 6.71
CA TYR A 293 -9.47 14.48 7.13
C TYR A 293 -9.37 14.25 8.64
N LEU A 294 -10.32 14.73 9.44
CA LEU A 294 -10.33 14.51 10.89
C LEU A 294 -10.27 13.02 11.27
N PRO A 295 -10.94 12.09 10.55
CA PRO A 295 -10.81 10.67 10.83
C PRO A 295 -9.39 10.12 10.70
N LEU A 296 -8.45 10.79 10.02
CA LEU A 296 -7.03 10.36 10.00
C LEU A 296 -6.45 10.28 11.42
N LEU A 297 -6.90 11.16 12.31
CA LEU A 297 -6.41 11.25 13.69
C LEU A 297 -7.18 10.32 14.63
N THR A 298 -8.44 10.02 14.33
CA THR A 298 -9.34 9.26 15.21
C THR A 298 -9.51 7.79 14.81
N LEU A 299 -9.11 7.40 13.60
CA LEU A 299 -9.25 6.03 13.09
C LEU A 299 -8.60 4.97 13.98
N PRO A 300 -7.39 5.17 14.55
CA PRO A 300 -6.75 4.18 15.42
C PRO A 300 -7.50 3.87 16.71
N ILE A 301 -8.45 4.72 17.13
CA ILE A 301 -9.22 4.54 18.37
C ILE A 301 -10.43 3.63 18.07
N PRO A 302 -10.57 2.42 18.66
CA PRO A 302 -11.72 1.57 18.42
C PRO A 302 -13.05 2.26 18.79
N ARG A 303 -14.13 2.00 18.03
CA ARG A 303 -15.46 2.58 18.32
C ARG A 303 -16.00 2.14 19.68
N GLN A 304 -15.56 1.01 20.21
CA GLN A 304 -15.91 0.54 21.54
C GLN A 304 -15.37 1.46 22.65
N ILE A 305 -14.28 2.18 22.38
CA ILE A 305 -13.66 3.14 23.33
C ILE A 305 -14.18 4.57 23.07
N TRP A 306 -14.46 4.91 21.81
CA TRP A 306 -15.06 6.19 21.43
C TRP A 306 -16.21 5.97 20.44
N PRO A 307 -17.43 5.72 20.94
CA PRO A 307 -18.59 5.40 20.10
C PRO A 307 -18.92 6.52 19.10
N ASP A 308 -18.95 7.76 19.59
CA ASP A 308 -19.34 8.96 18.85
C ASP A 308 -18.21 9.55 17.98
N LYS A 309 -17.14 8.80 17.72
CA LYS A 309 -16.04 9.30 16.89
C LYS A 309 -16.54 9.57 15.45
N PRO A 310 -15.97 10.57 14.75
CA PRO A 310 -16.37 10.91 13.40
C PRO A 310 -16.42 9.71 12.45
N GLU A 311 -17.48 9.63 11.65
CA GLU A 311 -17.64 8.56 10.68
C GLU A 311 -16.63 8.66 9.54
N LEU A 312 -16.22 7.50 9.03
CA LEU A 312 -15.32 7.41 7.89
C LEU A 312 -16.08 7.78 6.62
N ALA A 313 -15.52 8.68 5.83
CA ALA A 313 -16.11 9.14 4.57
C ALA A 313 -17.57 9.62 4.71
N PHE A 314 -17.92 10.23 5.84
CA PHE A 314 -19.29 10.72 6.13
C PHE A 314 -19.85 11.62 5.01
N PHE A 315 -18.99 12.46 4.42
CA PHE A 315 -19.35 13.37 3.35
C PHE A 315 -19.95 12.65 2.13
N MET A 316 -19.61 11.37 1.92
CA MET A 316 -20.19 10.55 0.85
C MET A 316 -21.67 10.29 1.07
N SER A 317 -22.10 10.14 2.33
CA SER A 317 -23.51 10.04 2.68
C SER A 317 -24.21 11.38 2.49
N ASP A 318 -23.59 12.47 2.93
CA ASP A 318 -24.15 13.82 2.88
C ASP A 318 -24.45 14.27 1.44
N ILE A 319 -23.54 14.01 0.49
CA ILE A 319 -23.74 14.37 -0.92
C ILE A 319 -24.54 13.33 -1.73
N SER A 320 -24.91 12.18 -1.13
CA SER A 320 -25.64 11.13 -1.85
C SER A 320 -27.10 11.53 -2.10
N THR A 321 -27.61 11.26 -3.30
CA THR A 321 -29.04 11.44 -3.63
C THR A 321 -29.72 10.11 -3.92
N ALA A 322 -31.05 10.10 -3.99
CA ALA A 322 -31.82 8.90 -4.33
C ALA A 322 -31.48 8.37 -5.74
N SER A 323 -31.27 9.28 -6.70
CA SER A 323 -30.93 8.96 -8.08
C SER A 323 -29.44 8.70 -8.31
N ARG A 324 -28.56 9.13 -7.38
CA ARG A 324 -27.12 8.87 -7.41
C ARG A 324 -26.60 8.48 -6.00
N PRO A 325 -26.89 7.25 -5.54
CA PRO A 325 -26.66 6.87 -4.15
C PRO A 325 -25.21 6.37 -3.90
N LEU A 326 -24.25 7.31 -3.83
CA LEU A 326 -22.82 7.02 -3.63
C LEU A 326 -22.57 6.09 -2.42
N SER A 327 -23.11 6.44 -1.25
CA SER A 327 -22.87 5.73 0.00
C SER A 327 -23.43 4.31 -0.01
N ARG A 328 -24.66 4.12 -0.51
CA ARG A 328 -25.34 2.81 -0.56
C ARG A 328 -24.66 1.83 -1.51
N LEU A 329 -24.08 2.34 -2.59
CA LEU A 329 -23.40 1.52 -3.59
C LEU A 329 -21.92 1.28 -3.27
N GLY A 330 -21.41 1.84 -2.17
CA GLY A 330 -19.99 1.73 -1.81
C GLY A 330 -19.09 2.37 -2.87
N THR A 331 -19.57 3.44 -3.49
CA THR A 331 -18.83 4.19 -4.52
C THR A 331 -17.74 5.02 -3.88
N ILE A 332 -16.63 5.27 -4.58
CA ILE A 332 -15.51 6.08 -4.08
C ILE A 332 -15.17 7.21 -5.05
N VAL A 333 -14.97 8.42 -4.54
CA VAL A 333 -14.74 9.62 -5.38
C VAL A 333 -13.27 9.94 -5.60
N THR A 334 -12.36 9.05 -5.23
CA THR A 334 -10.90 9.25 -5.21
C THR A 334 -10.44 10.34 -4.24
N TYR A 335 -9.12 10.41 -4.01
CA TYR A 335 -8.57 11.51 -3.20
C TYR A 335 -8.77 12.88 -3.85
N LEU A 336 -8.97 12.94 -5.18
CA LEU A 336 -9.27 14.19 -5.88
C LEU A 336 -10.69 14.66 -5.59
N GLY A 337 -11.67 13.75 -5.59
CA GLY A 337 -13.04 14.08 -5.19
C GLY A 337 -13.12 14.53 -3.74
N GLU A 338 -12.39 13.85 -2.83
CA GLU A 338 -12.26 14.30 -1.44
C GLU A 338 -11.60 15.69 -1.35
N SER A 339 -10.55 15.94 -2.14
CA SER A 339 -9.88 17.25 -2.17
C SER A 339 -10.82 18.36 -2.64
N TYR A 340 -11.63 18.09 -3.67
CA TYR A 340 -12.65 19.01 -4.16
C TYR A 340 -13.77 19.23 -3.15
N ALA A 341 -14.22 18.18 -2.46
CA ALA A 341 -15.21 18.30 -1.39
C ALA A 341 -14.74 19.26 -0.28
N ASN A 342 -13.44 19.28 0.02
CA ASN A 342 -12.91 20.14 1.07
C ASN A 342 -12.69 21.59 0.62
N PHE A 343 -12.17 21.80 -0.60
CA PHE A 343 -11.64 23.12 -1.01
C PHE A 343 -12.02 23.53 -2.45
N GLY A 344 -12.99 22.85 -3.06
CA GLY A 344 -13.38 23.06 -4.45
C GLY A 344 -12.21 22.91 -5.43
N PHE A 345 -12.17 23.78 -6.44
CA PHE A 345 -11.10 23.77 -7.45
C PHE A 345 -9.70 23.98 -6.85
N LEU A 346 -9.56 24.77 -5.77
CA LEU A 346 -8.28 24.94 -5.09
C LEU A 346 -7.76 23.63 -4.49
N GLY A 347 -8.67 22.74 -4.07
CA GLY A 347 -8.33 21.41 -3.57
C GLY A 347 -7.64 20.55 -4.62
N ILE A 348 -8.10 20.60 -5.87
CA ILE A 348 -7.50 19.89 -7.01
C ILE A 348 -6.08 20.36 -7.30
N ILE A 349 -5.75 21.61 -6.97
CA ILE A 349 -4.41 22.18 -7.19
C ILE A 349 -3.50 21.87 -6.00
N PHE A 350 -3.90 22.30 -4.80
CA PHE A 350 -3.01 22.33 -3.65
C PHE A 350 -2.86 20.97 -2.97
N VAL A 351 -3.91 20.16 -2.86
CA VAL A 351 -3.82 18.88 -2.14
C VAL A 351 -2.90 17.90 -2.89
N PRO A 352 -3.04 17.67 -4.21
CA PRO A 352 -2.10 16.83 -4.96
C PRO A 352 -0.66 17.36 -4.91
N TYR A 353 -0.47 18.68 -4.98
CA TYR A 353 0.85 19.29 -4.87
C TYR A 353 1.50 19.01 -3.50
N ILE A 354 0.81 19.34 -2.40
CA ILE A 354 1.34 19.17 -1.04
C ILE A 354 1.59 17.69 -0.76
N PHE A 355 0.63 16.82 -1.08
CA PHE A 355 0.76 15.38 -0.85
C PHE A 355 1.95 14.79 -1.61
N SER A 356 2.06 15.08 -2.91
CA SER A 356 3.16 14.60 -3.75
C SER A 356 4.51 15.17 -3.32
N TYR A 357 4.55 16.42 -2.87
CA TYR A 357 5.77 17.04 -2.34
C TYR A 357 6.24 16.32 -1.07
N LEU A 358 5.34 16.05 -0.11
CA LEU A 358 5.67 15.39 1.14
C LEU A 358 6.15 13.94 0.91
N ILE A 359 5.44 13.17 0.09
CA ILE A 359 5.83 11.79 -0.24
C ILE A 359 7.10 11.75 -1.10
N GLY A 360 7.29 12.73 -1.99
CA GLY A 360 8.53 12.91 -2.75
C GLY A 360 9.73 13.20 -1.84
N ARG A 361 9.58 14.09 -0.86
CA ARG A 361 10.61 14.34 0.15
C ARG A 361 10.93 13.11 0.99
N LEU A 362 9.91 12.34 1.37
CA LEU A 362 10.08 11.09 2.08
C LEU A 362 10.92 10.10 1.26
N TYR A 363 10.62 9.93 -0.03
CA TYR A 363 11.40 9.11 -0.96
C TYR A 363 12.86 9.55 -1.00
N PHE A 364 13.15 10.81 -1.31
CA PHE A 364 14.53 11.28 -1.42
C PHE A 364 15.31 11.19 -0.10
N THR A 365 14.62 11.23 1.04
CA THR A 365 15.25 11.06 2.35
C THR A 365 15.59 9.59 2.66
N LEU A 366 14.82 8.64 2.11
CA LEU A 366 14.88 7.23 2.50
C LEU A 366 15.38 6.28 1.41
N LYS A 367 15.49 6.72 0.14
CA LYS A 367 15.85 5.86 -1.00
C LYS A 367 17.18 5.11 -0.83
N ASP A 368 18.15 5.77 -0.21
CA ASP A 368 19.52 5.26 -0.03
C ASP A 368 19.70 4.45 1.26
N LYS A 369 18.62 4.26 2.02
CA LYS A 369 18.66 3.50 3.28
C LYS A 369 18.85 2.01 3.03
N PRO A 370 19.57 1.30 3.93
CA PRO A 370 19.70 -0.15 3.87
C PRO A 370 18.34 -0.81 4.12
N ILE A 371 18.16 -2.03 3.61
CA ILE A 371 16.90 -2.77 3.82
C ILE A 371 16.71 -3.14 5.29
N GLU A 372 17.77 -3.20 6.09
CA GLU A 372 17.68 -3.48 7.53
C GLU A 372 17.18 -2.29 8.35
N SER A 373 16.94 -1.14 7.73
CA SER A 373 16.43 0.07 8.38
C SER A 373 14.93 -0.01 8.66
N VAL A 374 14.54 0.40 9.88
CA VAL A 374 13.12 0.59 10.26
C VAL A 374 12.46 1.62 9.35
N SER A 375 13.18 2.69 9.00
CA SER A 375 12.66 3.75 8.13
C SER A 375 12.40 3.25 6.71
N MET A 376 13.23 2.34 6.21
CA MET A 376 13.03 1.73 4.89
C MET A 376 11.77 0.85 4.88
N LEU A 377 11.55 0.04 5.92
CA LEU A 377 10.34 -0.76 6.03
C LEU A 377 9.08 0.13 6.05
N LEU A 378 9.09 1.19 6.87
CA LEU A 378 7.99 2.17 6.92
C LEU A 378 7.73 2.80 5.55
N TYR A 379 8.81 3.16 4.83
CA TYR A 379 8.70 3.72 3.50
C TYR A 379 8.05 2.75 2.51
N LEU A 380 8.48 1.48 2.48
CA LEU A 380 7.89 0.47 1.61
C LEU A 380 6.41 0.20 1.93
N MET A 381 6.05 0.24 3.21
CA MET A 381 4.65 0.16 3.64
C MET A 381 3.84 1.35 3.10
N ILE A 382 4.29 2.57 3.33
CA ILE A 382 3.63 3.78 2.81
C ILE A 382 3.47 3.70 1.28
N LEU A 383 4.57 3.40 0.58
CA LEU A 383 4.59 3.28 -0.87
C LEU A 383 3.57 2.27 -1.39
N THR A 384 3.49 1.09 -0.75
CA THR A 384 2.50 0.05 -1.09
C THR A 384 1.05 0.56 -0.97
N THR A 385 0.77 1.42 0.01
CA THR A 385 -0.58 1.93 0.25
C THR A 385 -1.00 3.09 -0.65
N LEU A 386 -0.05 3.72 -1.37
CA LEU A 386 -0.37 4.91 -2.17
C LEU A 386 -1.44 4.65 -3.24
N LEU A 387 -1.49 3.45 -3.84
CA LEU A 387 -2.56 3.11 -4.78
C LEU A 387 -3.95 3.19 -4.13
N GLN A 388 -4.08 2.77 -2.87
CA GLN A 388 -5.33 2.90 -2.13
C GLN A 388 -5.60 4.35 -1.74
N VAL A 389 -4.56 5.13 -1.44
CA VAL A 389 -4.71 6.56 -1.18
C VAL A 389 -5.27 7.28 -2.40
N TYR A 390 -4.69 7.06 -3.57
CA TYR A 390 -5.19 7.68 -4.80
C TYR A 390 -6.63 7.26 -5.11
N ARG A 391 -6.98 6.00 -4.85
CA ARG A 391 -8.30 5.44 -5.15
C ARG A 391 -9.39 5.83 -4.15
N ASP A 392 -9.10 5.80 -2.85
CA ASP A 392 -10.12 5.90 -1.78
C ASP A 392 -10.09 7.24 -1.03
N GLY A 393 -8.98 7.98 -1.05
CA GLY A 393 -8.79 9.19 -0.25
C GLY A 393 -7.62 9.11 0.73
N LEU A 394 -7.31 10.22 1.40
CA LEU A 394 -6.14 10.30 2.30
C LEU A 394 -6.27 9.36 3.51
N ILE A 395 -7.50 9.05 3.92
CA ILE A 395 -7.80 8.12 5.02
C ILE A 395 -7.13 6.75 4.86
N SER A 396 -6.97 6.31 3.61
CA SER A 396 -6.32 5.04 3.27
C SER A 396 -4.85 4.99 3.68
N LEU A 397 -4.18 6.13 3.85
CA LEU A 397 -2.81 6.16 4.32
C LEU A 397 -2.74 5.57 5.73
N VAL A 398 -3.64 5.98 6.62
CA VAL A 398 -3.70 5.49 8.00
C VAL A 398 -4.31 4.09 8.03
N MET A 399 -5.44 3.88 7.34
CA MET A 399 -6.14 2.60 7.38
C MET A 399 -5.27 1.46 6.86
N PHE A 400 -4.61 1.62 5.72
CA PHE A 400 -3.81 0.54 5.16
C PHE A 400 -2.40 0.45 5.74
N THR A 401 -1.76 1.58 6.09
CA THR A 401 -0.41 1.53 6.67
C THR A 401 -0.46 1.08 8.13
N ILE A 402 -1.39 1.59 8.92
CA ILE A 402 -1.45 1.30 10.35
C ILE A 402 -2.36 0.09 10.62
N VAL A 403 -3.62 0.12 10.20
CA VAL A 403 -4.57 -0.93 10.59
C VAL A 403 -4.35 -2.21 9.80
N ASN A 404 -4.24 -2.13 8.46
CA ASN A 404 -4.06 -3.34 7.64
C ASN A 404 -2.67 -3.99 7.83
N PHE A 405 -1.61 -3.19 8.01
CA PHE A 405 -0.27 -3.68 8.31
C PHE A 405 0.09 -3.61 9.80
N MET A 406 -0.89 -3.77 10.68
CA MET A 406 -0.72 -3.54 12.12
C MET A 406 0.44 -4.30 12.76
N PRO A 407 0.67 -5.61 12.50
CA PRO A 407 1.85 -6.28 13.05
C PRO A 407 3.17 -5.56 12.72
N LEU A 408 3.35 -5.11 11.47
CA LEU A 408 4.54 -4.36 11.05
C LEU A 408 4.57 -2.97 11.67
N SER A 409 3.44 -2.27 11.73
CA SER A 409 3.33 -0.94 12.33
C SER A 409 3.62 -0.95 13.83
N VAL A 410 3.15 -1.96 14.57
CA VAL A 410 3.49 -2.18 15.99
C VAL A 410 4.99 -2.46 16.13
N ALA A 411 5.56 -3.31 15.27
CA ALA A 411 7.00 -3.56 15.29
C ALA A 411 7.80 -2.27 15.05
N ILE A 412 7.45 -1.47 14.06
CA ILE A 412 8.07 -0.17 13.77
C ILE A 412 7.94 0.79 14.97
N GLY A 413 6.73 0.94 15.53
CA GLY A 413 6.47 1.80 16.67
C GLY A 413 7.32 1.45 17.89
N LEU A 414 7.45 0.15 18.20
CA LEU A 414 8.31 -0.32 19.30
C LEU A 414 9.80 -0.04 19.06
N HIS A 415 10.27 -0.04 17.81
CA HIS A 415 11.65 0.35 17.50
C HIS A 415 11.87 1.85 17.71
N PHE A 416 10.89 2.69 17.39
CA PHE A 416 10.99 4.14 17.67
C PHE A 416 10.91 4.45 19.16
N ILE A 417 10.09 3.74 19.94
CA ILE A 417 9.97 3.93 21.39
C ILE A 417 11.20 3.39 22.14
N ARG A 418 11.71 2.22 21.76
CA ARG A 418 12.89 1.61 22.41
C ARG A 418 14.20 2.24 22.00
N TRP A 419 14.20 3.18 21.06
CA TRP A 419 15.39 3.97 20.73
C TRP A 419 15.71 4.92 21.87
N LYS A 420 16.33 4.39 22.94
CA LYS A 420 17.30 5.17 23.70
C LYS A 420 18.49 5.34 22.76
N PRO A 421 18.86 6.56 22.35
CA PRO A 421 20.16 6.74 21.74
C PRO A 421 21.15 6.15 22.73
N TYR A 422 21.88 5.11 22.34
CA TYR A 422 23.14 4.83 23.02
C TYR A 422 23.90 6.14 22.91
N ALA A 423 23.91 6.92 24.00
CA ALA A 423 24.77 8.05 24.13
C ALA A 423 26.14 7.51 23.76
N ILE A 424 26.68 8.00 22.66
CA ILE A 424 28.08 7.80 22.31
C ILE A 424 28.81 8.25 23.56
N GLN A 425 29.26 7.31 24.39
CA GLN A 425 30.19 7.63 25.44
C GLN A 425 31.32 8.35 24.70
N PRO A 426 31.63 9.62 25.02
CA PRO A 426 32.72 10.30 24.37
C PRO A 426 33.95 9.42 24.53
N ALA A 427 34.44 8.91 23.40
CA ALA A 427 35.72 8.23 23.35
C ALA A 427 36.77 9.27 23.73
N GLY A 428 37.16 9.30 25.01
CA GLY A 428 38.21 10.18 25.50
C GLY A 428 37.83 11.01 26.72
N VAL A 429 37.75 10.36 27.89
CA VAL A 429 38.53 10.84 29.03
C VAL A 429 39.33 9.64 29.52
N GLY A 430 40.55 9.53 29.01
CA GLY A 430 41.49 8.49 29.39
C GLY A 430 42.01 8.70 30.79
N THR A 431 41.86 7.70 31.65
CA THR A 431 42.86 7.38 32.67
C THR A 431 43.45 6.02 32.30
N ALA A 432 44.32 6.02 31.28
CA ALA A 432 45.16 4.87 30.98
C ALA A 432 46.31 4.86 32.01
N LYS A 433 46.24 3.95 32.99
CA LYS A 433 47.44 3.40 33.61
C LYS A 433 48.05 2.45 32.59
N VAL A 434 49.17 2.85 32.01
CA VAL A 434 50.03 2.00 31.18
C VAL A 434 50.74 1.04 32.14
N GLU A 435 50.36 -0.24 32.12
CA GLU A 435 51.23 -1.30 32.64
C GLU A 435 52.27 -1.67 31.58
N PRO A 436 53.56 -1.75 31.93
CA PRO A 436 54.61 -2.08 30.98
C PRO A 436 54.56 -3.58 30.63
N PHE A 437 54.36 -3.87 29.35
CA PHE A 437 54.48 -5.20 28.78
C PHE A 437 55.95 -5.62 28.82
N VAL A 438 56.27 -6.56 29.71
CA VAL A 438 57.61 -7.13 29.87
C VAL A 438 57.90 -8.07 28.69
N ASN A 439 58.92 -7.71 27.91
CA ASN A 439 59.56 -8.57 26.93
C ASN A 439 60.30 -9.72 27.64
N HIS A 440 59.96 -10.97 27.32
CA HIS A 440 60.85 -12.11 27.56
C HIS A 440 61.46 -12.59 26.24
N ILE A 441 62.79 -12.56 26.25
CA ILE A 441 63.73 -12.87 25.17
C ILE A 441 64.11 -14.36 25.17
N SER A 442 64.19 -14.93 23.96
CA SER A 442 65.07 -16.00 23.42
C SER A 442 65.18 -17.40 24.05
N ARG A 443 65.18 -18.40 23.15
CA ARG A 443 66.16 -19.49 22.90
C ARG A 443 65.41 -20.61 22.16
N ASP A 444 65.90 -21.39 21.21
CA ASP A 444 67.15 -21.57 20.47
C ASP A 444 66.75 -22.52 19.32
N ARG A 445 67.20 -22.30 18.08
CA ARG A 445 67.82 -23.37 17.25
C ARG A 445 68.27 -22.85 15.89
N GLN A 446 69.59 -22.93 15.77
CA GLN A 446 70.46 -22.89 14.61
C GLN A 446 70.23 -24.07 13.63
N ASP A 447 70.65 -23.80 12.39
CA ASP A 447 71.24 -24.67 11.36
C ASP A 447 70.32 -25.78 10.75
N ASP A 448 70.16 -25.96 9.42
CA ASP A 448 71.18 -26.15 8.38
C ASP A 448 70.74 -25.73 6.95
N ALA A 449 71.76 -25.27 6.21
CA ALA A 449 72.13 -25.46 4.79
C ALA A 449 71.11 -25.75 3.65
N ALA A 450 71.35 -25.03 2.54
CA ALA A 450 70.87 -25.17 1.15
C ALA A 450 71.33 -26.51 0.45
N PRO A 451 71.13 -26.80 -0.86
CA PRO A 451 70.65 -25.93 -1.96
C PRO A 451 69.78 -26.59 -3.07
N SER A 452 69.35 -25.72 -4.01
CA SER A 452 69.06 -25.91 -5.45
C SER A 452 69.00 -27.31 -6.07
N GLY A 453 67.96 -27.56 -6.91
CA GLY A 453 67.98 -28.63 -7.90
C GLY A 453 66.76 -28.66 -8.82
N THR A 454 67.01 -28.56 -10.11
CA THR A 454 66.12 -28.54 -11.29
C THR A 454 65.56 -29.92 -11.73
N ASN A 455 64.54 -29.87 -12.61
CA ASN A 455 64.14 -30.84 -13.64
C ASN A 455 63.44 -32.16 -13.22
N HIS A 456 62.15 -32.28 -13.54
CA HIS A 456 61.66 -33.08 -14.68
C HIS A 456 60.21 -32.75 -15.03
#